data_AF-A0A7S2QL52-F1
#
_entry.id   AF-A0A7S2QL52-F1
#
_cell.length_a   1.000
_cell.length_b   1.000
_cell.length_c   1.000
_cell.angle_alpha   90.00
_cell.angle_beta   90.00
_cell.angle_gamma   90.00
#
_symmetry.space_group_name_H-M   'P 1'
#
loop_
_entity.id
_entity.type
_entity.pdbx_description
1 polymer ?
#
loop_
_entity_poly.entity_id
_entity_poly.type
_entity_poly.pdbx_seq_one_letter_code
_entity_poly.pdbx_strand_id
1 'polypeptide(L)'
;QQRAPGPPGGPWPDPAPRPAMAALEEAPAPGDGEDFGPGLAGVDDALAGRLTREQQDRLNLTKIQVNMDNERYLQEHPEIRDMIGVFVHEVLEHKPDNILRFAGDFFTRSDLYACVKKKSEEMRQS
;
A
#
# COMPACT_ATOMS: atom_id res chain seq x y z
N GLN A 1 -20.76 -3.87 -26.97
CA GLN A 1 -20.64 -4.14 -25.51
C GLN A 1 -20.43 -5.63 -25.36
N GLN A 2 -19.22 -6.08 -25.04
CA GLN A 2 -18.92 -7.47 -24.72
C GLN A 2 -18.25 -7.47 -23.36
N ARG A 3 -18.88 -8.17 -22.40
CA ARG A 3 -18.41 -8.30 -21.02
C ARG A 3 -17.47 -9.51 -20.98
N ALA A 4 -16.22 -9.30 -20.58
CA ALA A 4 -15.23 -10.37 -20.50
C ALA A 4 -15.61 -11.39 -19.40
N PRO A 5 -15.31 -12.69 -19.58
CA PRO A 5 -15.61 -13.73 -18.60
C PRO A 5 -14.67 -13.62 -17.39
N GLY A 6 -15.22 -13.75 -16.18
CA GLY A 6 -14.45 -13.73 -14.93
C GLY A 6 -13.66 -15.04 -14.71
N PRO A 7 -12.48 -14.99 -14.08
CA PRO A 7 -11.65 -16.18 -13.93
C PRO A 7 -12.12 -17.08 -12.76
N PRO A 8 -11.87 -18.39 -12.84
CA PRO A 8 -12.31 -19.40 -11.88
C PRO A 8 -11.44 -19.41 -10.62
N GLY A 9 -12.03 -19.87 -9.51
CA GLY A 9 -11.43 -19.92 -8.18
C GLY A 9 -10.15 -20.75 -8.07
N GLY A 10 -9.01 -20.10 -8.22
CA GLY A 10 -7.70 -20.53 -7.75
C GLY A 10 -7.22 -19.69 -6.56
N PRO A 11 -6.10 -20.06 -5.91
CA PRO A 11 -5.46 -19.20 -4.91
C PRO A 11 -5.15 -17.84 -5.55
N TRP A 12 -5.32 -16.76 -4.77
CA TRP A 12 -5.14 -15.38 -5.20
C TRP A 12 -3.92 -15.27 -6.13
N PRO A 13 -4.05 -14.64 -7.33
CA PRO A 13 -2.88 -14.37 -8.13
C PRO A 13 -1.88 -13.62 -7.25
N ASP A 14 -0.60 -14.01 -7.33
CA ASP A 14 0.49 -13.31 -6.65
C ASP A 14 0.23 -11.80 -6.81
N PRO A 15 0.28 -11.02 -5.72
CA PRO A 15 0.02 -9.59 -5.81
C PRO A 15 0.94 -9.06 -6.90
N ALA A 16 0.36 -8.53 -7.98
CA ALA A 16 1.11 -7.95 -9.07
C ALA A 16 2.20 -7.08 -8.45
N PRO A 17 3.48 -7.26 -8.83
CA PRO A 17 4.58 -6.56 -8.18
C PRO A 17 4.19 -5.08 -8.14
N ARG A 18 4.13 -4.51 -6.93
CA ARG A 18 3.68 -3.12 -6.76
C ARG A 18 4.44 -2.30 -7.80
N PRO A 19 3.77 -1.57 -8.71
CA PRO A 19 4.44 -0.94 -9.86
C PRO A 19 5.56 0.03 -9.43
N ALA A 20 5.54 0.49 -8.17
CA ALA A 20 6.59 1.29 -7.58
C ALA A 20 7.92 0.56 -7.32
N MET A 21 7.93 -0.77 -7.10
CA MET A 21 9.17 -1.50 -6.78
C MET A 21 9.95 -1.85 -8.06
N ALA A 22 9.24 -2.20 -9.14
CA ALA A 22 9.85 -2.47 -10.44
C ALA A 22 10.41 -1.20 -11.10
N ALA A 23 9.76 -0.04 -10.90
CA ALA A 23 10.25 1.24 -11.41
C ALA A 23 11.47 1.79 -10.65
N LEU A 24 11.80 1.25 -9.47
CA LEU A 24 13.03 1.57 -8.74
C LEU A 24 14.24 0.77 -9.24
N GLU A 25 14.03 -0.32 -10.00
CA GLU A 25 15.10 -1.18 -10.51
C GLU A 25 15.59 -0.73 -11.90
N GLU A 26 14.84 0.12 -12.61
CA GLU A 26 15.15 0.58 -13.98
C GLU A 26 15.40 2.09 -14.09
N ALA A 27 16.14 2.68 -13.15
CA ALA A 27 16.73 4.00 -13.39
C ALA A 27 18.05 3.81 -14.17
N PRO A 28 18.23 4.40 -15.37
CA PRO A 28 19.51 4.34 -16.07
C PRO A 28 20.60 4.96 -15.19
N ALA A 29 21.71 4.24 -15.04
CA ALA A 29 22.89 4.71 -14.34
C ALA A 29 23.37 6.05 -14.95
N PRO A 30 23.81 7.02 -14.13
CA PRO A 30 24.38 8.25 -14.65
C PRO A 30 25.77 7.97 -15.26
N GLY A 31 25.84 7.79 -16.58
CA GLY A 31 26.87 8.44 -17.39
C GLY A 31 26.30 9.80 -17.80
N ASP A 32 26.97 10.93 -17.67
CA ASP A 32 28.41 11.17 -17.70
C ASP A 32 28.74 12.39 -16.83
N GLY A 33 29.84 12.32 -16.08
CA GLY A 33 30.78 13.45 -16.03
C GLY A 33 30.73 14.45 -14.88
N GLU A 34 30.45 14.06 -13.63
CA GLU A 34 30.89 14.90 -12.49
C GLU A 34 31.75 14.10 -11.48
N ASP A 35 32.92 14.66 -11.24
CA ASP A 35 34.09 14.21 -10.49
C ASP A 35 33.78 13.67 -9.08
N PHE A 36 33.83 12.34 -8.91
CA PHE A 36 33.99 11.71 -7.60
C PHE A 36 35.48 11.50 -7.31
N GLY A 37 36.18 12.56 -6.90
CA GLY A 37 37.54 12.46 -6.35
C GLY A 37 37.58 11.61 -5.06
N PRO A 38 38.72 10.96 -4.75
CA PRO A 38 38.80 9.99 -3.66
C PRO A 38 38.88 10.72 -2.30
N GLY A 39 37.75 10.82 -1.62
CA GLY A 39 37.61 11.49 -0.33
C GLY A 39 36.63 10.78 0.61
N LEU A 40 36.80 9.48 0.81
CA LEU A 40 36.13 8.72 1.88
C LEU A 40 36.73 9.08 3.26
N ALA A 41 36.56 10.31 3.72
CA ALA A 41 36.90 10.68 5.09
C ALA A 41 36.07 11.86 5.59
N GLY A 42 35.06 11.55 6.41
CA GLY A 42 34.51 12.47 7.41
C GLY A 42 33.58 13.56 6.91
N VAL A 43 32.29 13.23 6.73
CA VAL A 43 31.21 14.21 6.89
C VAL A 43 30.06 13.52 7.62
N ASP A 44 30.09 13.66 8.94
CA ASP A 44 28.97 13.79 9.87
C ASP A 44 27.69 12.98 9.59
N ASP A 45 27.42 12.04 10.49
CA ASP A 45 26.16 11.32 10.74
C ASP A 45 24.88 12.20 10.73
N ALA A 46 25.03 13.53 10.74
CA ALA A 46 23.94 14.51 10.69
C ALA A 46 23.40 14.82 9.27
N LEU A 47 24.05 14.40 8.18
CA LEU A 47 23.56 14.64 6.81
C LEU A 47 22.81 13.43 6.21
N ALA A 48 22.90 12.24 6.81
CA ALA A 48 22.34 11.00 6.30
C ALA A 48 20.78 10.95 6.23
N GLY A 49 20.10 11.98 6.77
CA GLY A 49 18.64 12.09 6.78
C GLY A 49 18.04 13.21 5.93
N ARG A 50 18.86 14.00 5.21
CA ARG A 50 18.35 15.19 4.49
C ARG A 50 18.40 15.00 2.98
N LEU A 51 17.21 14.85 2.40
CA LEU A 51 17.02 14.81 0.96
C LEU A 51 17.38 16.15 0.32
N THR A 52 18.06 16.10 -0.83
CA THR A 52 18.20 17.29 -1.70
C THR A 52 16.84 17.72 -2.23
N ARG A 53 16.71 18.98 -2.69
CA ARG A 53 15.44 19.48 -3.23
C ARG A 53 14.93 18.65 -4.40
N GLU A 54 15.81 18.27 -5.31
CA GLU A 54 15.47 17.44 -6.46
C GLU A 54 15.00 16.03 -6.03
N GLN A 55 15.68 15.42 -5.06
CA GLN A 55 15.24 14.14 -4.49
C GLN A 55 13.87 14.26 -3.82
N GLN A 56 13.61 15.38 -3.13
CA GLN A 56 12.32 15.65 -2.48
C GLN A 56 11.21 15.85 -3.50
N ASP A 57 11.48 16.57 -4.60
CA ASP A 57 10.51 16.82 -5.67
C ASP A 57 10.18 15.51 -6.40
N ARG A 58 11.19 14.68 -6.69
CA ARG A 58 10.98 13.34 -7.23
C ARG A 58 10.13 12.48 -6.31
N LEU A 59 10.40 12.48 -5.01
CA LEU A 59 9.59 11.75 -4.03
C LEU A 59 8.15 12.25 -3.97
N ASN A 60 7.93 13.56 -4.08
CA ASN A 60 6.59 14.14 -4.07
C ASN A 60 5.80 13.67 -5.31
N LEU A 61 6.41 13.70 -6.50
CA LEU A 61 5.78 13.20 -7.73
C LEU A 61 5.45 11.70 -7.63
N THR A 62 6.37 10.89 -7.12
CA THR A 62 6.13 9.46 -6.91
C THR A 62 4.99 9.21 -5.92
N LYS A 63 4.90 9.98 -4.82
CA LYS A 63 3.80 9.86 -3.84
C LYS A 63 2.45 10.19 -4.47
N ILE A 64 2.39 11.21 -5.32
CA ILE A 64 1.15 11.57 -6.03
C ILE A 64 0.70 10.40 -6.89
N GLN A 65 1.60 9.83 -7.69
CA GLN A 65 1.29 8.69 -8.56
C GLN A 65 0.81 7.48 -7.75
N VAL A 66 1.52 7.13 -6.68
CA VAL A 66 1.13 6.02 -5.79
C VAL A 66 -0.24 6.26 -5.16
N ASN A 67 -0.55 7.49 -4.75
CA ASN A 67 -1.86 7.82 -4.19
C ASN A 67 -2.97 7.63 -5.24
N MET A 68 -2.76 8.07 -6.48
CA MET A 68 -3.72 7.89 -7.56
C MET A 68 -3.96 6.41 -7.86
N ASP A 69 -2.90 5.60 -7.90
CA ASP A 69 -3.01 4.17 -8.15
C ASP A 69 -3.69 3.42 -7.00
N ASN A 70 -3.39 3.80 -5.75
CA ASN A 70 -4.06 3.26 -4.56
C ASN A 70 -5.55 3.59 -4.57
N GLU A 71 -5.92 4.82 -4.93
CA GLU A 71 -7.34 5.20 -4.99
C GLU A 71 -8.09 4.42 -6.08
N ARG A 72 -7.49 4.27 -7.27
CA ARG A 72 -8.05 3.42 -8.33
C ARG A 72 -8.23 1.97 -7.83
N TYR A 73 -7.24 1.42 -7.14
CA TYR A 73 -7.32 0.07 -6.56
C TYR A 73 -8.46 -0.05 -5.54
N LEU A 74 -8.63 0.93 -4.64
CA LEU A 74 -9.74 0.94 -3.68
C LEU A 74 -11.11 1.06 -4.36
N GLN A 75 -11.20 1.77 -5.49
CA GLN A 75 -12.43 1.87 -6.28
C GLN A 75 -12.75 0.56 -7.02
N GLU A 76 -11.75 -0.11 -7.57
CA GLU A 76 -11.88 -1.36 -8.34
C GLU A 76 -12.17 -2.57 -7.44
N HIS A 77 -11.79 -2.52 -6.15
CA HIS A 77 -11.91 -3.64 -5.21
C HIS A 77 -12.91 -3.34 -4.06
N PRO A 78 -14.22 -3.54 -4.28
CA PRO A 78 -15.25 -3.31 -3.26
C PRO A 78 -15.09 -4.21 -2.03
N GLU A 79 -14.39 -5.35 -2.14
CA GLU A 79 -14.11 -6.25 -1.01
C GLU A 79 -13.28 -5.56 0.08
N ILE A 80 -12.37 -4.66 -0.30
CA ILE A 80 -11.53 -3.90 0.64
C ILE A 80 -12.38 -2.89 1.40
N ARG A 81 -13.33 -2.24 0.72
CA ARG A 81 -14.27 -1.32 1.36
C ARG A 81 -15.13 -2.04 2.40
N ASP A 82 -15.64 -3.22 2.07
CA ASP A 82 -16.43 -4.03 3.01
C ASP A 82 -15.57 -4.47 4.20
N MET A 83 -14.31 -4.85 3.98
CA MET A 83 -13.35 -5.18 5.06
C MET A 83 -13.09 -4.01 6.01
N ILE A 84 -12.83 -2.82 5.47
CA ILE A 84 -12.65 -1.59 6.28
C ILE A 84 -13.94 -1.25 7.02
N GLY A 85 -15.10 -1.38 6.37
CA GLY A 85 -16.41 -1.13 6.99
C GLY A 85 -16.66 -2.03 8.20
N VAL A 86 -16.41 -3.34 8.05
CA VAL A 86 -16.53 -4.30 9.16
C VAL A 86 -15.55 -3.96 10.29
N PHE A 87 -14.29 -3.64 9.96
CA PHE A 87 -13.30 -3.24 10.96
C PHE A 87 -13.75 -2.00 11.76
N VAL A 88 -14.23 -0.96 11.08
CA VAL A 88 -14.71 0.26 11.75
C VAL A 88 -15.93 -0.04 12.63
N HIS A 89 -16.87 -0.85 12.14
CA HIS A 89 -18.01 -1.30 12.96
C HIS A 89 -17.56 -2.00 14.24
N GLU A 90 -16.62 -2.94 14.12
CA GLU A 90 -16.04 -3.67 15.25
C GLU A 90 -15.34 -2.75 16.26
N VAL A 91 -14.61 -1.74 15.78
CA VAL A 91 -13.97 -0.73 16.65
C VAL A 91 -15.01 0.10 17.39
N LEU A 92 -16.09 0.51 16.73
CA LEU A 92 -17.15 1.31 17.35
C LEU A 92 -17.98 0.50 18.35
N GLU A 93 -18.15 -0.80 18.10
CA GLU A 93 -18.85 -1.76 18.95
C GLU A 93 -18.04 -2.07 20.22
N HIS A 94 -16.76 -2.43 20.06
CA HIS A 94 -15.91 -2.88 21.16
C HIS A 94 -15.13 -1.78 21.88
N LYS A 95 -14.96 -0.60 21.25
CA LYS A 95 -14.20 0.56 21.78
C LYS A 95 -12.89 0.17 22.46
N PRO A 96 -11.94 -0.46 21.73
CA PRO A 96 -10.69 -0.92 22.31
C PRO A 96 -9.81 0.25 22.76
N ASP A 97 -9.10 0.08 23.86
CA ASP A 97 -8.13 1.07 24.37
C ASP A 97 -6.93 1.27 23.42
N ASN A 98 -6.59 0.24 22.64
CA ASN A 98 -5.52 0.29 21.64
C ASN A 98 -5.99 -0.20 20.28
N ILE A 99 -6.31 0.75 19.41
CA ILE A 99 -6.82 0.52 18.05
C ILE A 99 -5.78 -0.18 17.17
N LEU A 100 -4.49 0.11 17.32
CA LEU A 100 -3.44 -0.49 16.48
C LEU A 100 -3.26 -1.98 16.78
N ARG A 101 -3.28 -2.33 18.06
CA ARG A 101 -3.25 -3.74 18.47
C ARG A 101 -4.49 -4.48 17.97
N PHE A 102 -5.66 -3.85 18.13
CA PHE A 102 -6.92 -4.40 17.63
C PHE A 102 -6.91 -4.61 16.11
N ALA A 103 -6.34 -3.66 15.35
CA ALA A 103 -6.15 -3.79 13.92
C ALA A 103 -5.23 -4.97 13.56
N GLY A 104 -4.10 -5.11 14.27
CA GLY A 104 -3.19 -6.24 14.09
C GLY A 104 -3.90 -7.57 14.30
N ASP A 105 -4.60 -7.71 15.42
CA ASP A 105 -5.37 -8.92 15.73
C ASP A 105 -6.48 -9.16 14.70
N PHE A 106 -7.18 -8.12 14.24
CA PHE A 106 -8.25 -8.25 13.24
C PHE A 106 -7.73 -8.66 11.86
N PHE A 107 -6.74 -7.96 11.29
CA PHE A 107 -6.29 -8.16 9.91
C PHE A 107 -5.37 -9.38 9.73
N THR A 108 -4.78 -9.92 10.81
CA THR A 108 -3.94 -11.13 10.76
C THR A 108 -4.72 -12.43 10.94
N ARG A 109 -6.05 -12.36 11.14
CA ARG A 109 -6.92 -13.52 11.28
C ARG A 109 -6.95 -14.39 10.02
N SER A 110 -6.74 -15.68 10.19
CA SER A 110 -6.84 -16.66 9.10
C SER A 110 -8.25 -16.81 8.54
N ASP A 111 -9.28 -16.47 9.33
CA ASP A 111 -10.70 -16.52 8.95
C ASP A 111 -11.27 -15.17 8.49
N LEU A 112 -10.42 -14.15 8.31
CA LEU A 112 -10.81 -12.76 8.04
C LEU A 112 -11.83 -12.65 6.90
N TYR A 113 -11.55 -13.24 5.75
CA TYR A 113 -12.43 -13.13 4.56
C TYR A 113 -13.82 -13.70 4.80
N ALA A 114 -13.92 -14.84 5.48
CA ALA A 114 -15.21 -15.46 5.77
C ALA A 114 -16.00 -14.63 6.78
N CYS A 115 -15.33 -14.11 7.81
CA CYS A 115 -15.93 -13.25 8.82
C CYS A 115 -16.44 -11.92 8.23
N VAL A 116 -15.61 -11.26 7.44
CA VAL A 116 -15.94 -9.98 6.77
C VAL A 116 -17.12 -10.16 5.82
N LYS A 117 -17.11 -11.23 5.00
CA LYS A 117 -18.22 -11.48 4.07
C LYS A 117 -19.55 -11.66 4.80
N LYS A 118 -19.55 -12.45 5.88
CA LYS A 118 -20.75 -12.67 6.70
C LYS A 118 -21.23 -11.36 7.34
N LYS A 119 -20.32 -10.63 8.01
CA LYS A 119 -20.68 -9.41 8.74
C LYS A 119 -21.05 -8.25 7.78
N SER A 120 -20.46 -8.17 6.60
CA SER A 120 -20.84 -7.17 5.59
C SER A 120 -22.22 -7.44 4.98
N GLU A 121 -22.61 -8.70 4.83
CA GLU A 121 -23.97 -9.08 4.43
C GLU A 121 -25.00 -8.75 5.53
N GLU A 122 -24.68 -9.02 6.80
CA GLU A 122 -25.51 -8.67 7.95
C GLU A 122 -25.73 -7.15 8.06
N MET A 123 -24.67 -6.35 7.95
CA MET A 123 -24.77 -4.88 7.96
C MET A 123 -25.58 -4.31 6.80
N ARG A 124 -25.66 -5.01 5.65
CA ARG A 124 -26.44 -4.59 4.49
C ARG A 124 -27.93 -4.92 4.63
N GLN A 125 -28.27 -5.85 5.53
CA GLN A 125 -29.65 -6.28 5.80
C GLN A 125 -30.27 -5.63 7.03
N SER A 126 -29.47 -4.94 7.85
CA SER A 126 -29.93 -4.16 9.02
C SER A 126 -30.24 -2.71 8.66
#